data_AF-A0A506UHB4-F1
#
_entry.id   AF-A0A506UHB4-F1
#
_cell.length_a   1.000
_cell.length_b   1.000
_cell.length_c   1.000
_cell.angle_alpha   90.00
_cell.angle_beta   90.00
_cell.angle_gamma   90.00
#
_symmetry.space_group_name_H-M   'P 1'
#
loop_
_entity.id
_entity.type
_entity.pdbx_description
1 polymer ?
#
loop_
_entity_poly.entity_id
_entity_poly.type
_entity_poly.pdbx_seq_one_letter_code
_entity_poly.pdbx_strand_id
1 'polypeptide(L)'
;MGLRARFDKLLEQLRSSYWFIPTIMALAAFVLSLASTMIDRWLGGNWIPSQLFFVASRPDGARAILTAVAGSMIGVAGTVFSVTMAAVVYASGQYGPRLLTNFLSDRGNQITLGVFTATFVFSIMVLRTIHSADESSSASDLVSNGFVPNLGLILSMALALCSIAVLIYFIHHVPSRIHISNVIRGIGDALLAQIDSRFPKNVGTGTATREDAEEAWWQLPAALRPGADAAAVAEEFAEVNAETRGYIQFLDDTTLMSTASQHTIVIRLTVRPGDFVFEGSLLCEAWPKERVTPEAERGIRSAFAMGALRTPTDDMLFMVDELVEIAARALSPGVNDPFTAITCIDWLGAALAQLAGRPAPDPLRIDAQGKLCIVAETLGFHSYLRRSLGAIREYAAGDKIATTHFLRTLEIVARHCASDANLDALREEATNLLHLARGALAGPSLAEVEVEAKTVFTALSSPKRRRPFPQIVDLADRLAEMPAARRHAD
;
A
#
# COMPACT_ATOMS: atom_id res chain seq x y z
N MET A 1 -4.67 23.71 5.35
CA MET A 1 -5.01 22.27 5.34
C MET A 1 -6.23 22.04 6.24
N GLY A 2 -7.28 21.43 5.69
CA GLY A 2 -8.60 21.31 6.33
C GLY A 2 -8.62 20.23 7.40
N LEU A 3 -9.61 20.26 8.31
CA LEU A 3 -9.69 19.31 9.42
C LEU A 3 -9.78 17.85 8.94
N ARG A 4 -10.51 17.57 7.85
CA ARG A 4 -10.68 16.21 7.29
C ARG A 4 -9.41 15.68 6.65
N ALA A 5 -8.84 16.38 5.67
CA ALA A 5 -7.56 16.01 5.07
C ALA A 5 -6.43 15.87 6.12
N ARG A 6 -6.42 16.70 7.16
CA ARG A 6 -5.52 16.54 8.32
C ARG A 6 -5.82 15.29 9.13
N PHE A 7 -7.09 15.02 9.41
CA PHE A 7 -7.51 13.89 10.22
C PHE A 7 -7.26 12.57 9.53
N ASP A 8 -7.59 12.44 8.24
CA ASP A 8 -7.35 11.21 7.48
C ASP A 8 -5.85 10.96 7.30
N LYS A 9 -5.09 12.02 7.00
CA LYS A 9 -3.62 11.92 7.00
C LYS A 9 -3.07 11.53 8.37
N LEU A 10 -3.57 12.13 9.45
CA LEU A 10 -3.10 11.83 10.81
C LEU A 10 -3.46 10.41 11.20
N LEU A 11 -4.68 9.96 10.93
CA LEU A 11 -5.12 8.59 11.13
C LEU A 11 -4.24 7.62 10.36
N GLU A 12 -3.92 7.93 9.11
CA GLU A 12 -3.05 7.08 8.29
C GLU A 12 -1.64 7.05 8.86
N GLN A 13 -1.05 8.20 9.21
CA GLN A 13 0.26 8.28 9.85
C GLN A 13 0.32 7.54 11.19
N LEU A 14 -0.76 7.59 11.96
CA LEU A 14 -0.88 6.87 13.23
C LEU A 14 -1.02 5.37 12.98
N ARG A 15 -1.84 4.93 12.01
CA ARG A 15 -2.01 3.52 11.67
C ARG A 15 -0.75 2.91 11.05
N SER A 16 0.00 3.69 10.29
CA SER A 16 1.29 3.28 9.71
C SER A 16 2.44 3.37 10.73
N SER A 17 2.22 3.98 11.90
CA SER A 17 3.24 4.11 12.93
C SER A 17 3.44 2.80 13.68
N TYR A 18 4.70 2.39 13.76
CA TYR A 18 5.14 1.19 14.49
C TYR A 18 4.73 1.21 15.98
N TRP A 19 4.57 2.40 16.58
CA TRP A 19 4.33 2.56 18.01
C TRP A 19 2.88 2.71 18.40
N PHE A 20 1.99 2.99 17.45
CA PHE A 20 0.61 3.36 17.76
C PHE A 20 -0.17 2.21 18.40
N ILE A 21 -0.18 1.03 17.77
CA ILE A 21 -0.83 -0.16 18.34
C ILE A 21 -0.21 -0.56 19.68
N PRO A 22 1.14 -0.68 19.82
CA PRO A 22 1.75 -0.95 21.12
C PRO A 22 1.35 0.03 22.23
N THR A 23 1.26 1.33 21.91
CA THR A 23 0.88 2.35 22.88
C THR A 23 -0.57 2.20 23.34
N ILE A 24 -1.48 1.91 22.41
CA ILE A 24 -2.89 1.63 22.74
C ILE A 24 -2.99 0.38 23.61
N MET A 25 -2.27 -0.69 23.28
CA MET A 25 -2.27 -1.93 24.05
C MET A 25 -1.68 -1.74 25.46
N ALA A 26 -0.62 -0.96 25.58
CA ALA A 26 -0.03 -0.60 26.88
C ALA A 26 -1.00 0.23 27.73
N LEU A 27 -1.71 1.19 27.13
CA LEU A 27 -2.75 1.96 27.83
C LEU A 27 -3.93 1.07 28.25
N ALA A 28 -4.36 0.15 27.39
CA ALA A 28 -5.40 -0.83 27.72
C ALA A 28 -4.96 -1.74 28.87
N ALA A 29 -3.72 -2.22 28.87
CA ALA A 29 -3.13 -3.00 29.97
C ALA A 29 -3.05 -2.20 31.27
N PHE A 30 -2.70 -0.91 31.21
CA PHE A 30 -2.74 -0.03 32.36
C PHE A 30 -4.16 0.06 32.94
N VAL A 31 -5.17 0.36 32.12
CA VAL A 31 -6.58 0.41 32.57
C VAL A 31 -7.03 -0.94 33.12
N LEU A 32 -6.68 -2.05 32.45
CA LEU A 32 -7.01 -3.40 32.87
C LEU A 32 -6.38 -3.75 34.23
N SER A 33 -5.16 -3.28 34.52
CA SER A 33 -4.50 -3.48 35.81
C SER A 33 -5.19 -2.72 36.95
N LEU A 34 -5.69 -1.51 36.68
CA LEU A 34 -6.48 -0.75 37.65
C LEU A 34 -7.83 -1.43 37.91
N ALA A 35 -8.51 -1.84 36.84
CA ALA A 35 -9.79 -2.53 36.92
C ALA A 35 -9.68 -3.86 37.68
N SER A 36 -8.68 -4.69 37.37
CA SER A 36 -8.47 -5.96 38.06
C SER A 36 -8.19 -5.76 39.55
N THR A 37 -7.37 -4.76 39.91
CA THR A 37 -7.08 -4.41 41.30
C THR A 37 -8.32 -3.89 42.03
N MET A 38 -9.14 -3.06 41.39
CA MET A 38 -10.39 -2.55 41.98
C MET A 38 -11.39 -3.69 42.23
N ILE A 39 -11.50 -4.62 41.29
CA ILE A 39 -12.36 -5.80 41.42
C ILE A 39 -11.87 -6.69 42.55
N ASP A 40 -10.56 -6.96 42.66
CA ASP A 40 -9.98 -7.74 43.77
C ASP A 40 -10.26 -7.09 45.13
N ARG A 41 -10.20 -5.75 45.23
CA ARG A 41 -10.55 -5.01 46.45
C ARG A 41 -12.04 -5.12 46.79
N TRP A 42 -12.91 -5.15 45.78
CA TRP A 42 -14.36 -5.22 45.98
C TRP A 42 -14.84 -6.63 46.34
N LEU A 43 -14.30 -7.67 45.70
CA LEU A 43 -14.64 -9.07 45.96
C LEU A 43 -14.04 -9.61 47.28
N GLY A 44 -13.04 -8.93 47.83
CA GLY A 44 -12.34 -9.33 49.06
C GLY A 44 -11.44 -10.56 48.87
N GLY A 45 -10.84 -11.07 49.95
CA GLY A 45 -9.89 -12.20 49.88
C GLY A 45 -10.51 -13.60 49.74
N ASN A 46 -11.83 -13.73 49.87
CA ASN A 46 -12.50 -15.03 50.07
C ASN A 46 -13.20 -15.59 48.82
N TRP A 47 -13.18 -14.90 47.69
CA TRP A 47 -13.89 -15.33 46.48
C TRP A 47 -13.18 -16.44 45.69
N ILE A 48 -11.88 -16.67 45.94
CA ILE A 48 -11.12 -17.78 45.34
C ILE A 48 -10.93 -18.88 46.38
N PRO A 49 -11.28 -20.15 46.08
CA PRO A 49 -11.05 -21.26 46.98
C PRO A 49 -9.57 -21.37 47.34
N SER A 50 -9.26 -21.33 48.64
CA SER A 50 -7.89 -21.34 49.16
C SER A 50 -7.04 -22.51 48.62
N GLN A 51 -7.66 -23.63 48.28
CA GLN A 51 -7.01 -24.89 47.91
C GLN A 51 -6.28 -24.88 46.55
N LEU A 52 -6.60 -23.94 45.65
CA LEU A 52 -6.08 -23.95 44.27
C LEU A 52 -4.82 -23.10 44.06
N PHE A 53 -4.51 -22.13 44.94
CA PHE A 53 -3.45 -21.12 44.74
C PHE A 53 -2.60 -20.78 45.99
N PHE A 54 -2.58 -21.67 47.00
CA PHE A 54 -2.05 -21.42 48.36
C PHE A 54 -0.58 -20.93 48.44
N VAL A 55 0.26 -21.17 47.42
CA VAL A 55 1.67 -20.73 47.39
C VAL A 55 1.87 -19.39 46.67
N ALA A 56 1.04 -19.08 45.67
CA ALA A 56 1.17 -17.87 44.84
C ALA A 56 0.47 -16.65 45.46
N SER A 57 -0.48 -16.86 46.36
CA SER A 57 -1.21 -15.79 47.08
C SER A 57 -0.43 -15.16 48.24
N ARG A 58 0.83 -15.57 48.49
CA ARG A 58 1.71 -14.85 49.44
C ARG A 58 2.30 -13.61 48.76
N PRO A 59 2.40 -12.45 49.45
CA PRO A 59 2.92 -11.20 48.87
C PRO A 59 4.27 -11.37 48.16
N ASP A 60 5.21 -12.10 48.77
CA ASP A 60 6.54 -12.31 48.20
C ASP A 60 6.52 -13.21 46.96
N GLY A 61 5.68 -14.25 46.97
CA GLY A 61 5.50 -15.14 45.81
C GLY A 61 4.88 -14.40 44.63
N ALA A 62 3.84 -13.61 44.88
CA ALA A 62 3.20 -12.78 43.85
C ALA A 62 4.17 -11.73 43.28
N ARG A 63 4.95 -11.05 44.14
CA ARG A 63 6.00 -10.10 43.71
C ARG A 63 7.05 -10.78 42.85
N ALA A 64 7.52 -11.97 43.24
CA ALA A 64 8.51 -12.72 42.47
C ALA A 64 7.99 -13.10 41.08
N ILE A 65 6.75 -13.61 40.98
CA ILE A 65 6.13 -13.96 39.69
C ILE A 65 5.98 -12.73 38.80
N LEU A 66 5.39 -11.64 39.32
CA LEU A 66 5.18 -10.41 38.54
C LEU A 66 6.50 -9.77 38.10
N THR A 67 7.53 -9.81 38.95
CA THR A 67 8.87 -9.32 38.61
C THR A 67 9.52 -10.18 37.53
N ALA A 68 9.41 -11.51 37.62
CA ALA A 68 9.91 -12.43 36.61
C ALA A 68 9.19 -12.25 35.26
N VAL A 69 7.87 -12.09 35.27
CA VAL A 69 7.08 -11.81 34.05
C VAL A 69 7.47 -10.44 33.47
N ALA A 70 7.50 -9.38 34.27
CA ALA A 70 7.90 -8.05 33.79
C ALA A 70 9.32 -8.07 33.19
N GLY A 71 10.29 -8.64 33.91
CA GLY A 71 11.69 -8.71 33.48
C GLY A 71 11.88 -9.53 32.19
N SER A 72 11.18 -10.66 32.06
CA SER A 72 11.23 -11.46 30.83
C SER A 72 10.58 -10.74 29.65
N MET A 73 9.42 -10.10 29.84
CA MET A 73 8.69 -9.41 28.77
C MET A 73 9.45 -8.20 28.21
N ILE A 74 10.12 -7.41 29.05
CA ILE A 74 10.95 -6.29 28.56
C ILE A 74 12.17 -6.78 27.76
N GLY A 75 12.79 -7.89 28.19
CA GLY A 75 13.89 -8.52 27.45
C GLY A 75 13.46 -9.09 26.10
N VAL A 76 12.32 -9.79 26.06
CA VAL A 76 11.74 -10.31 24.81
C VAL A 76 11.34 -9.18 23.86
N ALA A 77 10.71 -8.11 24.36
CA ALA A 77 10.38 -6.93 23.58
C ALA A 77 11.63 -6.28 22.95
N GLY A 78 12.72 -6.13 23.72
CA GLY A 78 13.99 -5.61 23.22
C GLY A 78 14.65 -6.51 22.15
N THR A 79 14.49 -7.83 22.30
CA THR A 79 15.00 -8.82 21.32
C THR A 79 14.21 -8.76 20.02
N VAL A 80 12.88 -8.76 20.12
CA VAL A 80 11.96 -8.61 18.97
C VAL A 80 12.19 -7.31 18.22
N PHE A 81 12.38 -6.20 18.93
CA PHE A 81 12.72 -4.93 18.32
C PHE A 81 14.05 -5.00 17.55
N SER A 82 15.09 -5.56 18.17
CA SER A 82 16.40 -5.73 17.54
C SER A 82 16.34 -6.59 16.27
N VAL A 83 15.64 -7.73 16.32
CA VAL A 83 15.47 -8.63 15.15
C VAL A 83 14.67 -7.94 14.05
N THR A 84 13.60 -7.21 14.39
CA THR A 84 12.78 -6.47 13.42
C THR A 84 13.61 -5.38 12.74
N MET A 85 14.40 -4.62 13.50
CA MET A 85 15.26 -3.57 12.94
C MET A 85 16.38 -4.15 12.06
N ALA A 86 16.99 -5.26 12.46
CA ALA A 86 17.99 -5.95 11.64
C ALA A 86 17.39 -6.44 10.31
N ALA A 87 16.16 -6.97 10.34
CA ALA A 87 15.42 -7.35 9.13
C ALA A 87 15.15 -6.15 8.21
N VAL A 88 14.73 -5.01 8.78
CA VAL A 88 14.48 -3.76 8.05
C VAL A 88 15.75 -3.26 7.36
N VAL A 89 16.89 -3.26 8.07
CA VAL A 89 18.20 -2.88 7.51
C VAL A 89 18.61 -3.83 6.40
N TYR A 90 18.44 -5.14 6.59
CA TYR A 90 18.74 -6.15 5.57
C TYR A 90 17.89 -5.95 4.31
N ALA A 91 16.58 -5.79 4.45
CA ALA A 91 15.67 -5.57 3.33
C ALA A 91 15.96 -4.26 2.58
N SER A 92 16.22 -3.17 3.30
CA SER A 92 16.62 -1.89 2.69
C SER A 92 17.93 -2.02 1.91
N GLY A 93 18.90 -2.75 2.46
CA GLY A 93 20.18 -3.01 1.84
C GLY A 93 20.06 -3.81 0.55
N GLN A 94 19.22 -4.85 0.55
CA GLN A 94 19.06 -5.76 -0.60
C GLN A 94 18.10 -5.25 -1.67
N TYR A 95 17.00 -4.61 -1.29
CA TYR A 95 15.85 -4.43 -2.19
C TYR A 95 15.48 -2.96 -2.44
N GLY A 96 15.92 -2.05 -1.58
CA GLY A 96 15.75 -0.60 -1.77
C GLY A 96 15.22 0.10 -0.53
N PRO A 97 15.61 1.36 -0.27
CA PRO A 97 15.17 2.11 0.91
C PRO A 97 13.67 2.37 0.96
N ARG A 98 12.95 2.30 -0.17
CA ARG A 98 11.50 2.57 -0.20
C ARG A 98 10.68 1.49 0.51
N LEU A 99 11.22 0.28 0.67
CA LEU A 99 10.54 -0.82 1.37
C LEU A 99 10.55 -0.70 2.89
N LEU A 100 11.34 0.23 3.46
CA LEU A 100 11.43 0.48 4.89
C LEU A 100 10.05 0.78 5.51
N THR A 101 9.20 1.55 4.81
CA THR A 101 7.88 1.96 5.29
C THR A 101 6.91 0.78 5.38
N ASN A 102 7.02 -0.20 4.48
CA ASN A 102 6.13 -1.35 4.44
C ASN A 102 6.38 -2.28 5.66
N PHE A 103 7.64 -2.49 6.04
CA PHE A 103 7.98 -3.35 7.19
C PHE A 103 7.55 -2.77 8.55
N LEU A 104 7.66 -1.46 8.74
CA LEU A 104 7.25 -0.79 9.99
C LEU A 104 5.72 -0.71 10.14
N SER A 105 4.99 -0.78 9.02
CA SER A 105 3.52 -0.80 9.00
C SER A 105 2.92 -2.19 9.23
N ASP A 106 3.73 -3.25 9.35
CA ASP A 106 3.24 -4.61 9.53
C ASP A 106 2.55 -4.80 10.89
N ARG A 107 1.26 -5.14 10.84
CA ARG A 107 0.43 -5.33 12.05
C ARG A 107 0.88 -6.50 12.93
N GLY A 108 1.47 -7.55 12.35
CA GLY A 108 1.96 -8.68 13.13
C GLY A 108 3.12 -8.25 14.05
N ASN A 109 4.05 -7.44 13.52
CA ASN A 109 5.13 -6.86 14.30
C ASN A 109 4.61 -5.89 15.37
N GLN A 110 3.67 -5.01 15.01
CA GLN A 110 3.07 -4.05 15.94
C GLN A 110 2.29 -4.73 17.08
N ILE A 111 1.48 -5.75 16.78
CA ILE A 111 0.75 -6.52 17.78
C ILE A 111 1.73 -7.29 18.68
N THR A 112 2.75 -7.93 18.11
CA THR A 112 3.75 -8.67 18.87
C THR A 112 4.43 -7.78 19.92
N LEU A 113 4.99 -6.64 19.48
CA LEU A 113 5.60 -5.67 20.39
C LEU A 113 4.59 -5.14 21.41
N GLY A 114 3.35 -4.91 20.97
CA GLY A 114 2.26 -4.46 21.82
C GLY A 114 1.91 -5.46 22.92
N VAL A 115 1.83 -6.76 22.64
CA VAL A 115 1.55 -7.80 23.65
C VAL A 115 2.64 -7.86 24.72
N PHE A 116 3.93 -7.82 24.32
CA PHE A 116 5.03 -7.85 25.29
C PHE A 116 5.06 -6.58 26.15
N THR A 117 4.90 -5.41 25.52
CA THR A 117 4.87 -4.12 26.21
C THR A 117 3.66 -4.02 27.15
N ALA A 118 2.48 -4.48 26.70
CA ALA A 118 1.26 -4.51 27.50
C ALA A 118 1.39 -5.46 28.70
N THR A 119 1.94 -6.65 28.51
CA THR A 119 2.17 -7.61 29.60
C THR A 119 3.16 -7.04 30.62
N PHE A 120 4.25 -6.41 30.16
CA PHE A 120 5.19 -5.71 31.03
C PHE A 120 4.52 -4.61 31.86
N VAL A 121 3.78 -3.71 31.22
CA VAL A 121 3.08 -2.60 31.90
C VAL A 121 2.05 -3.15 32.89
N PHE A 122 1.26 -4.14 32.48
CA PHE A 122 0.29 -4.79 33.36
C PHE A 122 0.96 -5.36 34.61
N SER A 123 2.04 -6.14 34.45
CA SER A 123 2.74 -6.78 35.57
C SER A 123 3.35 -5.77 36.54
N ILE A 124 3.97 -4.67 36.05
CA ILE A 124 4.49 -3.61 36.93
C ILE A 124 3.37 -2.86 37.65
N MET A 125 2.27 -2.56 36.96
CA MET A 125 1.15 -1.86 37.59
C MET A 125 0.48 -2.69 38.69
N VAL A 126 0.29 -3.99 38.46
CA VAL A 126 -0.21 -4.91 39.50
C VAL A 126 0.81 -5.05 40.63
N LEU A 127 2.11 -5.17 40.32
CA LEU A 127 3.18 -5.28 41.31
C LEU A 127 3.19 -4.11 42.30
N ARG A 128 2.96 -2.88 41.80
CA ARG A 128 2.88 -1.66 42.64
C ARG A 128 1.77 -1.73 43.70
N THR A 129 0.76 -2.56 43.52
CA THR A 129 -0.38 -2.65 44.43
C THR A 129 -0.19 -3.62 45.59
N ILE A 130 0.85 -4.48 45.53
CA ILE A 130 1.13 -5.52 46.55
C ILE A 130 1.87 -4.90 47.75
N HIS A 131 1.25 -4.99 48.92
CA HIS A 131 1.83 -4.53 50.19
C HIS A 131 1.83 -5.68 51.20
N SER A 132 2.93 -5.87 51.92
CA SER A 132 3.04 -6.89 52.98
C SER A 132 2.52 -6.33 54.31
N ALA A 133 2.10 -7.21 55.22
CA ALA A 133 1.63 -6.79 56.55
C ALA A 133 2.72 -6.04 57.34
N ASP A 134 3.99 -6.43 57.17
CA ASP A 134 5.14 -5.81 57.85
C ASP A 134 5.46 -4.37 57.40
N GLU A 135 5.11 -4.00 56.16
CA GLU A 135 5.32 -2.64 55.61
C GLU A 135 4.36 -1.59 56.20
N SER A 136 3.26 -2.03 56.85
CA SER A 136 2.22 -1.16 57.41
C SER A 136 2.43 -0.81 58.89
N SER A 137 3.68 -0.78 59.34
CA SER A 137 4.08 -0.45 60.72
C SER A 137 4.14 1.06 61.00
N SER A 138 3.34 1.88 60.30
CA SER A 138 3.21 3.32 60.56
C SER A 138 1.75 3.78 60.45
N ALA A 139 1.14 3.89 61.63
CA ALA A 139 -0.02 4.68 62.02
C ALA A 139 -1.37 4.45 61.30
N SER A 140 -2.30 3.91 62.11
CA SER A 140 -3.77 3.85 61.94
C SER A 140 -4.31 3.03 60.77
N ASP A 141 -4.46 1.72 60.97
CA ASP A 141 -5.78 1.06 60.91
C ASP A 141 -5.67 -0.42 61.32
N LEU A 142 -6.60 -0.88 62.16
CA LEU A 142 -6.68 -2.22 62.75
C LEU A 142 -7.06 -3.33 61.73
N VAL A 143 -6.86 -3.12 60.43
CA VAL A 143 -7.14 -4.11 59.36
C VAL A 143 -6.17 -3.93 58.19
N SER A 144 -4.87 -4.16 58.37
CA SER A 144 -3.90 -4.26 57.27
C SER A 144 -3.34 -5.67 57.14
N ASN A 145 -4.23 -6.65 56.93
CA ASN A 145 -3.81 -7.93 56.38
C ASN A 145 -3.18 -7.68 55.00
N GLY A 146 -1.98 -8.23 54.74
CA GLY A 146 -1.26 -8.04 53.47
C GLY A 146 -2.18 -8.27 52.26
N PHE A 147 -2.08 -7.39 51.26
CA PHE A 147 -2.96 -7.40 50.09
C PHE A 147 -2.25 -7.97 48.88
N VAL A 148 -2.84 -9.01 48.27
CA VAL A 148 -2.38 -9.63 47.03
C VAL A 148 -3.53 -9.66 46.02
N PRO A 149 -3.39 -9.01 44.85
CA PRO A 149 -4.41 -8.99 43.81
C PRO A 149 -4.39 -10.32 43.04
N ASN A 150 -5.19 -11.29 43.47
CA ASN A 150 -5.22 -12.62 42.88
C ASN A 150 -5.72 -12.62 41.42
N LEU A 151 -6.72 -11.80 41.07
CA LEU A 151 -7.17 -11.64 39.68
C LEU A 151 -6.05 -11.05 38.82
N GLY A 152 -5.34 -10.05 39.36
CA GLY A 152 -4.16 -9.48 38.73
C GLY A 152 -3.08 -10.53 38.43
N LEU A 153 -2.80 -11.41 39.40
CA LEU A 153 -1.81 -12.48 39.24
C LEU A 153 -2.22 -13.51 38.18
N ILE A 154 -3.47 -13.98 38.20
CA ILE A 154 -4.00 -14.94 37.21
C ILE A 154 -3.93 -14.33 35.81
N LEU A 155 -4.36 -13.09 35.66
CA LEU A 155 -4.36 -12.41 34.38
C LEU A 155 -2.93 -12.16 33.89
N SER A 156 -1.98 -11.82 34.77
CA SER A 156 -0.58 -11.67 34.41
C SER A 156 0.02 -12.99 33.91
N MET A 157 -0.34 -14.11 34.52
CA MET A 157 0.13 -15.43 34.10
C MET A 157 -0.50 -15.86 32.77
N ALA A 158 -1.78 -15.56 32.56
CA ALA A 158 -2.45 -15.77 31.27
C ALA A 158 -1.83 -14.92 30.15
N LEU A 159 -1.52 -13.65 30.43
CA LEU A 159 -0.82 -12.76 29.49
C LEU A 159 0.60 -13.25 29.18
N ALA A 160 1.32 -13.79 30.17
CA ALA A 160 2.63 -14.41 29.96
C ALA A 160 2.55 -15.64 29.04
N LEU A 161 1.57 -16.52 29.24
CA LEU A 161 1.33 -17.67 28.35
C LEU A 161 0.94 -17.23 26.93
N CYS A 162 0.07 -16.22 26.82
CA CYS A 162 -0.27 -15.62 25.53
C CYS A 162 0.97 -15.03 24.83
N SER A 163 1.85 -14.37 25.59
CA SER A 163 3.11 -13.83 25.09
C SER A 163 4.01 -14.92 24.50
N ILE A 164 4.09 -16.11 25.10
CA ILE A 164 4.84 -17.23 24.52
C ILE A 164 4.25 -17.65 23.17
N ALA A 165 2.93 -17.76 23.04
CA ALA A 165 2.29 -18.08 21.76
C ALA A 165 2.57 -17.01 20.69
N VAL A 166 2.51 -15.74 21.08
CA VAL A 166 2.82 -14.60 20.21
C VAL A 166 4.30 -14.56 19.81
N LEU A 167 5.21 -14.98 20.70
CA LEU A 167 6.63 -15.14 20.36
C LEU A 167 6.86 -16.22 19.31
N ILE A 168 6.19 -17.38 19.45
CA ILE A 168 6.24 -18.45 18.45
C ILE A 168 5.70 -17.96 17.09
N TYR A 169 4.58 -17.23 17.12
CA TYR A 169 4.04 -16.56 15.94
C TYR A 169 5.06 -15.61 15.30
N PHE A 170 5.70 -14.74 16.09
CA PHE A 170 6.69 -13.78 15.61
C PHE A 170 7.88 -14.45 14.92
N ILE A 171 8.39 -15.54 15.48
CA ILE A 171 9.51 -16.32 14.92
C ILE A 171 9.16 -16.86 13.51
N HIS A 172 7.90 -17.18 13.25
CA HIS A 172 7.46 -17.60 11.91
C HIS A 172 7.08 -16.42 11.00
N HIS A 173 6.48 -15.37 11.57
CA HIS A 173 5.95 -14.23 10.85
C HIS A 173 7.05 -13.37 10.21
N VAL A 174 8.11 -13.06 10.95
CA VAL A 174 9.16 -12.16 10.45
C VAL A 174 9.89 -12.74 9.24
N PRO A 175 10.42 -13.98 9.27
CA PRO A 175 11.12 -14.54 8.11
C PRO A 175 10.22 -14.72 6.89
N SER A 176 8.96 -15.14 7.09
CA SER A 176 8.02 -15.33 5.99
C SER A 176 7.67 -14.01 5.30
N ARG A 177 7.57 -12.90 6.04
CA ARG A 177 7.27 -11.58 5.48
C ARG A 177 8.48 -10.90 4.83
N ILE A 178 9.70 -11.25 5.22
CA ILE A 178 10.95 -10.74 4.61
C ILE A 178 11.20 -11.36 3.23
N HIS A 179 10.67 -12.55 2.96
CA HIS A 179 10.90 -13.22 1.68
C HIS A 179 10.43 -12.33 0.51
N ILE A 180 11.32 -12.08 -0.45
CA ILE A 180 11.13 -11.06 -1.48
C ILE A 180 9.84 -11.24 -2.28
N SER A 181 9.45 -12.50 -2.58
CA SER A 181 8.21 -12.79 -3.29
C SER A 181 6.97 -12.32 -2.53
N ASN A 182 6.98 -12.33 -1.19
CA ASN A 182 5.87 -11.83 -0.38
C ASN A 182 5.83 -10.30 -0.33
N VAL A 183 6.99 -9.64 -0.36
CA VAL A 183 7.06 -8.17 -0.47
C VAL A 183 6.54 -7.72 -1.83
N ILE A 184 7.04 -8.31 -2.92
CA ILE A 184 6.59 -8.02 -4.28
C ILE A 184 5.08 -8.28 -4.40
N ARG A 185 4.61 -9.42 -3.89
CA ARG A 185 3.17 -9.74 -3.85
C ARG A 185 2.36 -8.70 -3.08
N GLY A 186 2.82 -8.27 -1.90
CA GLY A 186 2.11 -7.26 -1.11
C GLY A 186 1.95 -5.93 -1.86
N ILE A 187 2.99 -5.49 -2.57
CA ILE A 187 2.95 -4.27 -3.39
C ILE A 187 2.04 -4.48 -4.61
N GLY A 188 2.16 -5.62 -5.28
CA GLY A 188 1.34 -5.98 -6.43
C GLY A 188 -0.16 -6.07 -6.10
N ASP A 189 -0.51 -6.77 -5.02
CA ASP A 189 -1.90 -6.88 -4.52
C ASP A 189 -2.46 -5.49 -4.16
N ALA A 190 -1.67 -4.62 -3.53
CA ALA A 190 -2.06 -3.25 -3.21
C ALA A 190 -2.27 -2.39 -4.47
N LEU A 191 -1.40 -2.53 -5.48
CA LEU A 191 -1.53 -1.85 -6.76
C LEU A 191 -2.78 -2.28 -7.51
N LEU A 192 -3.05 -3.59 -7.61
CA LEU A 192 -4.27 -4.12 -8.24
C LEU A 192 -5.53 -3.67 -7.50
N ALA A 193 -5.50 -3.61 -6.17
CA ALA A 193 -6.62 -3.10 -5.37
C ALA A 193 -6.89 -1.61 -5.63
N GLN A 194 -5.84 -0.79 -5.80
CA GLN A 194 -6.01 0.63 -6.18
C GLN A 194 -6.49 0.81 -7.61
N ILE A 195 -6.04 -0.04 -8.55
CA ILE A 195 -6.59 -0.05 -9.91
C ILE A 195 -8.08 -0.42 -9.86
N ASP A 196 -8.47 -1.38 -9.02
CA ASP A 196 -9.88 -1.74 -8.78
C ASP A 196 -10.73 -0.61 -8.20
N SER A 197 -10.18 0.23 -7.33
CA SER A 197 -10.92 1.35 -6.75
C SER A 197 -10.91 2.61 -7.63
N ARG A 198 -9.86 2.83 -8.44
CA ARG A 198 -9.65 4.10 -9.18
C ARG A 198 -9.85 4.01 -10.70
N PHE A 199 -9.72 2.84 -11.31
CA PHE A 199 -9.90 2.64 -12.76
C PHE A 199 -11.12 1.75 -13.01
N PRO A 200 -11.92 2.00 -14.05
CA PRO A 200 -13.33 1.66 -13.94
C PRO A 200 -13.58 0.17 -14.03
N LYS A 201 -14.35 -0.40 -13.08
CA LYS A 201 -15.12 -1.64 -13.31
C LYS A 201 -16.56 -1.34 -13.75
N ASN A 202 -17.12 -0.21 -13.34
CA ASN A 202 -18.37 0.36 -13.83
C ASN A 202 -18.29 1.87 -13.65
N VAL A 203 -18.46 2.64 -14.72
CA VAL A 203 -18.75 4.07 -14.62
C VAL A 203 -20.09 4.22 -13.88
N GLY A 204 -20.13 5.02 -12.81
CA GLY A 204 -21.37 5.42 -12.14
C GLY A 204 -21.78 4.60 -10.89
N THR A 205 -21.03 4.70 -9.79
CA THR A 205 -21.64 4.68 -8.43
C THR A 205 -21.66 6.09 -7.86
N GLY A 206 -22.23 7.00 -8.64
CA GLY A 206 -22.42 8.41 -8.34
C GLY A 206 -23.17 9.08 -9.48
N THR A 207 -24.44 8.70 -9.66
CA THR A 207 -25.54 9.41 -10.40
C THR A 207 -25.35 9.94 -11.84
N ALA A 208 -24.14 10.03 -12.40
CA ALA A 208 -23.89 10.58 -13.72
C ALA A 208 -24.15 9.56 -14.84
N THR A 209 -25.20 9.77 -15.62
CA THR A 209 -25.52 9.11 -16.87
C THR A 209 -24.59 9.59 -18.00
N ARG A 210 -24.62 8.91 -19.15
CA ARG A 210 -23.91 9.36 -20.36
C ARG A 210 -24.36 10.75 -20.82
N GLU A 211 -25.61 11.11 -20.55
CA GLU A 211 -26.19 12.43 -20.83
C GLU A 211 -25.55 13.50 -19.92
N ASP A 212 -25.35 13.20 -18.63
CA ASP A 212 -24.69 14.12 -17.68
C ASP A 212 -23.23 14.40 -18.08
N ALA A 213 -22.53 13.40 -18.64
CA ALA A 213 -21.18 13.59 -19.16
C ALA A 213 -21.16 14.55 -20.36
N GLU A 214 -22.09 14.37 -21.32
CA GLU A 214 -22.24 15.27 -22.48
C GLU A 214 -22.64 16.70 -22.06
N GLU A 215 -23.48 16.85 -21.04
CA GLU A 215 -23.83 18.16 -20.49
C GLU A 215 -22.65 18.82 -19.76
N ALA A 216 -21.82 18.04 -19.06
CA ALA A 216 -20.61 18.54 -18.41
C ALA A 216 -19.59 19.12 -19.41
N TRP A 217 -19.52 18.57 -20.62
CA TRP A 217 -18.67 19.11 -21.69
C TRP A 217 -19.04 20.55 -22.06
N TRP A 218 -20.32 20.90 -22.02
CA TRP A 218 -20.77 22.28 -22.30
C TRP A 218 -20.51 23.25 -21.14
N GLN A 219 -20.25 22.72 -19.94
CA GLN A 219 -19.91 23.49 -18.75
C GLN A 219 -18.40 23.72 -18.58
N LEU A 220 -17.55 23.09 -19.40
CA LEU A 220 -16.10 23.36 -19.43
C LEU A 220 -15.86 24.85 -19.74
N PRO A 221 -14.98 25.54 -18.96
CA PRO A 221 -14.47 26.86 -19.31
C PRO A 221 -13.95 26.87 -20.75
N ALA A 222 -14.13 27.99 -21.45
CA ALA A 222 -13.82 28.07 -22.89
C ALA A 222 -12.33 27.76 -23.13
N ALA A 223 -11.45 28.22 -22.23
CA ALA A 223 -10.02 27.94 -22.22
C ALA A 223 -9.65 26.45 -22.21
N LEU A 224 -10.54 25.58 -21.69
CA LEU A 224 -10.27 24.14 -21.51
C LEU A 224 -10.85 23.28 -22.63
N ARG A 225 -11.58 23.87 -23.58
CA ARG A 225 -12.23 23.12 -24.66
C ARG A 225 -11.20 22.78 -25.76
N PRO A 226 -11.28 21.59 -26.37
CA PRO A 226 -10.45 21.26 -27.52
C PRO A 226 -10.65 22.28 -28.65
N GLY A 227 -9.55 22.83 -29.18
CA GLY A 227 -9.61 23.83 -30.25
C GLY A 227 -9.98 25.25 -29.79
N ALA A 228 -9.83 25.55 -28.50
CA ALA A 228 -10.00 26.91 -27.97
C ALA A 228 -9.19 27.94 -28.77
N ASP A 229 -9.83 29.04 -29.15
CA ASP A 229 -9.17 30.14 -29.83
C ASP A 229 -8.40 31.04 -28.84
N ALA A 230 -7.60 31.96 -29.37
CA ALA A 230 -6.77 32.83 -28.54
C ALA A 230 -7.59 33.70 -27.56
N ALA A 231 -8.86 33.96 -27.86
CA ALA A 231 -9.75 34.74 -26.99
C ALA A 231 -10.28 33.89 -25.82
N ALA A 232 -10.61 32.61 -26.07
CA ALA A 232 -10.99 31.64 -25.04
C ALA A 232 -9.82 31.34 -24.09
N VAL A 233 -8.58 31.25 -24.60
CA VAL A 233 -7.39 31.06 -23.75
C VAL A 233 -7.08 32.30 -22.89
N ALA A 234 -7.55 33.48 -23.30
CA ALA A 234 -7.41 34.72 -22.52
C ALA A 234 -8.44 34.85 -21.38
N GLU A 235 -9.34 33.87 -21.21
CA GLU A 235 -10.30 33.83 -20.09
C GLU A 235 -9.56 33.85 -18.73
N GLU A 236 -9.83 34.87 -17.91
CA GLU A 236 -9.15 35.02 -16.63
C GLU A 236 -9.53 33.89 -15.65
N PHE A 237 -8.50 33.30 -15.03
CA PHE A 237 -8.63 32.31 -13.96
C PHE A 237 -7.95 32.79 -12.68
N ALA A 238 -8.36 32.21 -11.56
CA ALA A 238 -7.63 32.34 -10.31
C ALA A 238 -6.63 31.19 -10.17
N GLU A 239 -5.41 31.51 -9.75
CA GLU A 239 -4.39 30.53 -9.39
C GLU A 239 -4.47 30.23 -7.89
N VAL A 240 -4.52 28.95 -7.53
CA VAL A 240 -4.34 28.52 -6.16
C VAL A 240 -2.97 27.89 -6.03
N ASN A 241 -2.08 28.61 -5.35
CA ASN A 241 -0.68 28.22 -5.18
C ASN A 241 -0.43 27.51 -3.84
N ALA A 242 0.63 26.70 -3.83
CA ALA A 242 1.12 26.00 -2.65
C ALA A 242 1.79 26.98 -1.68
N GLU A 243 1.39 26.94 -0.40
CA GLU A 243 2.01 27.75 0.66
C GLU A 243 3.31 27.14 1.20
N THR A 244 3.56 25.86 0.90
CA THR A 244 4.72 25.13 1.42
C THR A 244 5.21 24.11 0.40
N ARG A 245 6.47 23.70 0.54
CA ARG A 245 7.08 22.62 -0.26
C ARG A 245 6.78 21.22 0.29
N GLY A 246 6.71 20.24 -0.60
CA GLY A 246 6.59 18.83 -0.25
C GLY A 246 5.91 18.00 -1.33
N TYR A 247 5.72 16.72 -1.06
CA TYR A 247 4.91 15.84 -1.89
C TYR A 247 3.42 16.03 -1.59
N ILE A 248 2.58 16.07 -2.62
CA ILE A 248 1.14 15.86 -2.47
C ILE A 248 0.92 14.40 -2.05
N GLN A 249 0.43 14.19 -0.84
CA GLN A 249 0.21 12.85 -0.26
C GLN A 249 -1.24 12.38 -0.43
N PHE A 250 -2.19 13.31 -0.31
CA PHE A 250 -3.62 13.03 -0.39
C PHE A 250 -4.36 14.24 -0.96
N LEU A 251 -5.40 13.96 -1.72
CA LEU A 251 -6.30 14.97 -2.29
C LEU A 251 -7.72 14.68 -1.80
N ASP A 252 -8.30 15.62 -1.03
CA ASP A 252 -9.67 15.49 -0.54
C ASP A 252 -10.67 15.93 -1.61
N ASP A 253 -11.04 14.98 -2.47
CA ASP A 253 -12.04 15.18 -3.53
C ASP A 253 -13.36 15.72 -2.98
N THR A 254 -13.77 15.33 -1.76
CA THR A 254 -15.05 15.79 -1.17
C THR A 254 -14.98 17.27 -0.81
N THR A 255 -13.86 17.72 -0.24
CA THR A 255 -13.66 19.13 0.08
C THR A 255 -13.53 19.97 -1.21
N LEU A 256 -12.85 19.46 -2.25
CA LEU A 256 -12.79 20.14 -3.55
C LEU A 256 -14.17 20.28 -4.19
N MET A 257 -14.93 19.18 -4.28
CA MET A 257 -16.28 19.15 -4.86
C MET A 257 -17.22 20.10 -4.11
N SER A 258 -17.25 20.04 -2.78
CA SER A 258 -18.12 20.92 -1.98
C SER A 258 -17.75 22.39 -2.12
N THR A 259 -16.45 22.73 -2.15
CA THR A 259 -16.00 24.11 -2.39
C THR A 259 -16.38 24.59 -3.79
N ALA A 260 -16.19 23.75 -4.81
CA ALA A 260 -16.56 24.04 -6.19
C ALA A 260 -18.06 24.30 -6.35
N SER A 261 -18.91 23.43 -5.80
CA SER A 261 -20.36 23.57 -5.84
C SER A 261 -20.84 24.82 -5.09
N GLN A 262 -20.34 25.05 -3.86
CA GLN A 262 -20.75 26.19 -3.01
C GLN A 262 -20.44 27.54 -3.66
N HIS A 263 -19.26 27.68 -4.25
CA HIS A 263 -18.84 28.93 -4.88
C HIS A 263 -19.17 28.99 -6.37
N THR A 264 -19.74 27.93 -6.95
CA THR A 264 -20.09 27.86 -8.37
C THR A 264 -18.88 28.13 -9.27
N ILE A 265 -17.81 27.39 -8.98
CA ILE A 265 -16.54 27.42 -9.70
C ILE A 265 -16.18 26.05 -10.26
N VAL A 266 -15.36 26.04 -11.32
CA VAL A 266 -14.73 24.84 -11.89
C VAL A 266 -13.25 24.88 -11.54
N ILE A 267 -12.72 23.78 -11.02
CA ILE A 267 -11.32 23.66 -10.59
C ILE A 267 -10.57 22.71 -11.54
N ARG A 268 -9.53 23.19 -12.22
CA ARG A 268 -8.59 22.35 -12.97
C ARG A 268 -7.39 22.02 -12.10
N LEU A 269 -7.23 20.75 -11.75
CA LEU A 269 -6.06 20.28 -11.01
C LEU A 269 -4.84 20.23 -11.93
N THR A 270 -3.72 20.80 -11.48
CA THR A 270 -2.43 20.78 -12.20
C THR A 270 -1.42 19.83 -11.54
N VAL A 271 -1.76 19.28 -10.38
CA VAL A 271 -0.94 18.34 -9.61
C VAL A 271 -1.74 17.12 -9.20
N ARG A 272 -1.05 16.03 -8.90
CA ARG A 272 -1.63 14.78 -8.40
C ARG A 272 -0.88 14.27 -7.15
N PRO A 273 -1.48 13.35 -6.38
CA PRO A 273 -0.75 12.61 -5.36
C PRO A 273 0.54 12.00 -5.95
N GLY A 274 1.64 12.20 -5.24
CA GLY A 274 2.99 11.80 -5.65
C GLY A 274 3.86 12.93 -6.22
N ASP A 275 3.26 14.02 -6.69
CA ASP A 275 4.02 15.15 -7.24
C ASP A 275 4.68 15.96 -6.12
N PHE A 276 5.91 16.42 -6.37
CA PHE A 276 6.61 17.34 -5.47
C PHE A 276 6.32 18.78 -5.90
N VAL A 277 5.88 19.61 -4.97
CA VAL A 277 5.59 21.03 -5.19
C VAL A 277 6.55 21.89 -4.38
N PHE A 278 6.89 23.06 -4.92
CA PHE A 278 7.63 24.10 -4.24
C PHE A 278 6.65 25.10 -3.60
N GLU A 279 7.15 25.94 -2.69
CA GLU A 279 6.38 27.11 -2.26
C GLU A 279 6.13 28.02 -3.47
N GLY A 280 4.87 28.42 -3.66
CA GLY A 280 4.41 29.18 -4.82
C GLY A 280 4.06 28.34 -6.06
N SER A 281 4.26 27.01 -6.06
CA SER A 281 3.84 26.17 -7.18
C SER A 281 2.32 26.16 -7.37
N LEU A 282 1.87 26.16 -8.63
CA LEU A 282 0.47 26.08 -9.00
C LEU A 282 -0.12 24.70 -8.64
N LEU A 283 -1.12 24.69 -7.76
CA LEU A 283 -1.85 23.46 -7.39
C LEU A 283 -3.05 23.24 -8.30
N CYS A 284 -3.77 24.32 -8.62
CA CYS A 284 -4.91 24.28 -9.52
C CYS A 284 -5.26 25.68 -10.00
N GLU A 285 -6.05 25.70 -11.07
CA GLU A 285 -6.66 26.89 -11.64
C GLU A 285 -8.16 26.82 -11.42
N ALA A 286 -8.81 27.96 -11.20
CA ALA A 286 -10.24 28.02 -10.92
C ALA A 286 -10.96 29.12 -11.72
N TRP A 287 -12.14 28.77 -12.24
CA TRP A 287 -13.00 29.66 -13.03
C TRP A 287 -14.42 29.72 -12.46
N PRO A 288 -15.15 30.82 -12.67
CA PRO A 288 -14.64 32.12 -13.13
C PRO A 288 -13.85 32.79 -11.99
N LYS A 289 -12.79 33.54 -12.33
CA LYS A 289 -11.87 34.16 -11.35
C LYS A 289 -12.59 34.98 -10.28
N GLU A 290 -13.65 35.70 -10.65
CA GLU A 290 -14.39 36.61 -9.77
C GLU A 290 -15.13 35.88 -8.64
N ARG A 291 -15.39 34.57 -8.81
CA ARG A 291 -16.05 33.73 -7.79
C ARG A 291 -15.07 33.06 -6.85
N VAL A 292 -13.78 33.14 -7.12
CA VAL A 292 -12.73 32.58 -6.26
C VAL A 292 -12.43 33.58 -5.15
N THR A 293 -13.34 33.61 -4.17
CA THR A 293 -13.18 34.42 -2.96
C THR A 293 -12.01 33.89 -2.09
N PRO A 294 -11.48 34.68 -1.16
CA PRO A 294 -10.47 34.20 -0.21
C PRO A 294 -10.92 32.99 0.61
N GLU A 295 -12.24 32.80 0.81
CA GLU A 295 -12.79 31.62 1.45
C GLU A 295 -12.72 30.39 0.54
N ALA A 296 -13.09 30.53 -0.73
CA ALA A 296 -12.97 29.47 -1.73
C ALA A 296 -11.51 29.03 -1.88
N GLU A 297 -10.57 29.98 -2.01
CA GLU A 297 -9.14 29.69 -2.12
C GLU A 297 -8.62 28.89 -0.90
N ARG A 298 -9.03 29.28 0.32
CA ARG A 298 -8.71 28.52 1.53
C ARG A 298 -9.34 27.14 1.52
N GLY A 299 -10.59 27.01 1.09
CA GLY A 299 -11.30 25.72 0.95
C GLY A 299 -10.56 24.78 0.02
N ILE A 300 -10.21 25.25 -1.17
CA ILE A 300 -9.43 24.52 -2.18
C ILE A 300 -8.08 24.09 -1.60
N ARG A 301 -7.28 25.03 -1.08
CA ARG A 301 -5.97 24.72 -0.50
C ARG A 301 -6.07 23.75 0.67
N SER A 302 -7.18 23.78 1.41
CA SER A 302 -7.40 22.91 2.54
C SER A 302 -7.54 21.42 2.15
N ALA A 303 -7.91 21.14 0.90
CA ALA A 303 -8.05 19.79 0.35
C ALA A 303 -6.72 19.12 -0.01
N PHE A 304 -5.64 19.89 -0.15
CA PHE A 304 -4.31 19.35 -0.46
C PHE A 304 -3.57 18.98 0.83
N ALA A 305 -3.26 17.70 0.98
CA ALA A 305 -2.42 17.21 2.05
C ALA A 305 -0.98 17.04 1.56
N MET A 306 -0.06 17.85 2.10
CA MET A 306 1.36 17.81 1.71
C MET A 306 2.23 17.18 2.80
N GLY A 307 3.33 16.51 2.43
CA GLY A 307 4.31 15.99 3.39
C GLY A 307 5.70 15.78 2.80
N ALA A 308 6.67 15.42 3.66
CA ALA A 308 8.08 15.30 3.25
C ALA A 308 8.40 14.04 2.42
N LEU A 309 7.54 13.02 2.47
CA LEU A 309 7.72 11.73 1.82
C LEU A 309 6.53 11.42 0.91
N ARG A 310 6.74 10.66 -0.17
CA ARG A 310 5.64 10.05 -0.93
C ARG A 310 4.98 8.96 -0.08
N THR A 311 3.71 8.69 -0.35
CA THR A 311 2.90 7.70 0.37
C THR A 311 2.21 6.78 -0.63
N PRO A 312 2.24 5.45 -0.43
CA PRO A 312 1.66 4.50 -1.40
C PRO A 312 0.13 4.55 -1.47
N THR A 313 -0.55 5.03 -0.42
CA THR A 313 -2.02 4.96 -0.26
C THR A 313 -2.80 5.57 -1.43
N ASP A 314 -2.29 6.66 -2.00
CA ASP A 314 -2.97 7.44 -3.04
C ASP A 314 -2.15 7.60 -4.33
N ASP A 315 -0.96 6.99 -4.37
CA ASP A 315 0.02 7.14 -5.44
C ASP A 315 0.36 5.77 -6.04
N MET A 316 -0.42 5.35 -7.03
CA MET A 316 -0.17 4.10 -7.75
C MET A 316 1.19 4.07 -8.44
N LEU A 317 1.69 5.23 -8.89
CA LEU A 317 3.01 5.31 -9.52
C LEU A 317 4.12 5.03 -8.51
N PHE A 318 3.92 5.33 -7.23
CA PHE A 318 4.88 4.97 -6.19
C PHE A 318 5.03 3.45 -6.05
N MET A 319 3.92 2.71 -6.04
CA MET A 319 3.97 1.24 -5.99
C MET A 319 4.59 0.64 -7.26
N VAL A 320 4.32 1.24 -8.42
CA VAL A 320 5.02 0.88 -9.68
C VAL A 320 6.52 1.14 -9.54
N ASP A 321 6.91 2.30 -9.03
CA ASP A 321 8.31 2.68 -8.81
C ASP A 321 9.01 1.71 -7.85
N GLU A 322 8.35 1.21 -6.81
CA GLU A 322 8.89 0.20 -5.89
C GLU A 322 9.16 -1.14 -6.62
N LEU A 323 8.21 -1.63 -7.42
CA LEU A 323 8.39 -2.86 -8.20
C LEU A 323 9.50 -2.71 -9.26
N VAL A 324 9.59 -1.55 -9.91
CA VAL A 324 10.64 -1.22 -10.87
C VAL A 324 12.01 -1.17 -10.18
N GLU A 325 12.10 -0.57 -8.99
CA GLU A 325 13.34 -0.49 -8.23
C GLU A 325 13.86 -1.89 -7.85
N ILE A 326 12.98 -2.78 -7.38
CA ILE A 326 13.33 -4.18 -7.08
C ILE A 326 13.81 -4.90 -8.35
N ALA A 327 13.06 -4.77 -9.46
CA ALA A 327 13.41 -5.43 -10.72
C ALA A 327 14.75 -4.95 -11.28
N ALA A 328 14.95 -3.62 -11.34
CA ALA A 328 16.19 -3.01 -11.83
C ALA A 328 17.40 -3.42 -10.97
N ARG A 329 17.21 -3.49 -9.65
CA ARG A 329 18.27 -3.93 -8.73
C ARG A 329 18.59 -5.41 -8.88
N ALA A 330 17.58 -6.26 -9.02
CA ALA A 330 17.75 -7.69 -9.27
C ALA A 330 18.51 -7.95 -10.58
N LEU A 331 18.21 -7.18 -11.64
CA LEU A 331 18.90 -7.28 -12.94
C LEU A 331 20.23 -6.52 -13.01
N SER A 332 20.61 -5.81 -11.95
CA SER A 332 21.88 -5.08 -11.94
C SER A 332 23.06 -6.06 -12.00
N PRO A 333 24.20 -5.66 -12.60
CA PRO A 333 25.37 -6.53 -12.72
C PRO A 333 25.90 -7.10 -11.39
N GLY A 334 25.62 -6.43 -10.27
CA GLY A 334 26.06 -6.85 -8.94
C GLY A 334 25.19 -7.92 -8.28
N VAL A 335 23.94 -8.09 -8.72
CA VAL A 335 22.97 -9.07 -8.16
C VAL A 335 22.72 -10.20 -9.15
N ASN A 336 22.37 -9.86 -10.39
CA ASN A 336 22.10 -10.80 -11.48
C ASN A 336 21.09 -11.92 -11.14
N ASP A 337 19.94 -11.53 -10.58
CA ASP A 337 18.83 -12.40 -10.23
C ASP A 337 17.60 -12.15 -11.14
N PRO A 338 17.56 -12.79 -12.32
CA PRO A 338 16.46 -12.59 -13.26
C PRO A 338 15.11 -13.12 -12.76
N PHE A 339 15.07 -14.06 -11.80
CA PHE A 339 13.81 -14.65 -11.32
C PHE A 339 13.05 -13.71 -10.38
N THR A 340 13.77 -12.96 -9.54
CA THR A 340 13.15 -11.86 -8.76
C THR A 340 12.59 -10.78 -9.68
N ALA A 341 13.31 -10.43 -10.75
CA ALA A 341 12.85 -9.46 -11.73
C ALA A 341 11.63 -9.96 -12.52
N ILE A 342 11.61 -11.23 -12.93
CA ILE A 342 10.44 -11.88 -13.54
C ILE A 342 9.21 -11.74 -12.64
N THR A 343 9.37 -11.98 -11.34
CA THR A 343 8.25 -11.85 -10.39
C THR A 343 7.71 -10.42 -10.37
N CYS A 344 8.58 -9.39 -10.40
CA CYS A 344 8.15 -8.00 -10.50
C CYS A 344 7.44 -7.70 -11.83
N ILE A 345 7.99 -8.21 -12.94
CA ILE A 345 7.39 -8.08 -14.29
C ILE A 345 6.01 -8.73 -14.34
N ASP A 346 5.79 -9.87 -13.68
CA ASP A 346 4.48 -10.52 -13.60
C ASP A 346 3.44 -9.63 -12.91
N TRP A 347 3.77 -9.04 -11.76
CA TRP A 347 2.86 -8.14 -11.05
C TRP A 347 2.59 -6.85 -11.80
N LEU A 348 3.62 -6.25 -12.43
CA LEU A 348 3.45 -5.09 -13.30
C LEU A 348 2.61 -5.44 -14.55
N GLY A 349 2.83 -6.60 -15.14
CA GLY A 349 2.05 -7.14 -16.24
C GLY A 349 0.59 -7.35 -15.87
N ALA A 350 0.31 -7.91 -14.70
CA ALA A 350 -1.06 -8.05 -14.19
C ALA A 350 -1.76 -6.70 -14.02
N ALA A 351 -1.07 -5.71 -13.46
CA ALA A 351 -1.57 -4.34 -13.33
C ALA A 351 -1.86 -3.70 -14.69
N LEU A 352 -0.93 -3.83 -15.64
CA LEU A 352 -1.11 -3.35 -17.01
C LEU A 352 -2.26 -4.05 -17.73
N ALA A 353 -2.42 -5.36 -17.58
CA ALA A 353 -3.53 -6.11 -18.17
C ALA A 353 -4.88 -5.63 -17.64
N GLN A 354 -4.97 -5.37 -16.33
CA GLN A 354 -6.17 -4.83 -15.69
C GLN A 354 -6.49 -3.42 -16.19
N LEU A 355 -5.47 -2.57 -16.39
CA LEU A 355 -5.63 -1.23 -16.97
C LEU A 355 -6.00 -1.27 -18.45
N ALA A 356 -5.39 -2.17 -19.23
CA ALA A 356 -5.57 -2.29 -20.67
C ALA A 356 -7.01 -2.63 -21.08
N GLY A 357 -7.72 -3.37 -20.22
CA GLY A 357 -9.12 -3.76 -20.39
C GLY A 357 -10.13 -2.73 -19.89
N ARG A 358 -9.67 -1.57 -19.41
CA ARG A 358 -10.52 -0.53 -18.84
C ARG A 358 -10.46 0.76 -19.65
N PRO A 359 -11.56 1.51 -19.74
CA PRO A 359 -11.47 2.87 -20.24
C PRO A 359 -10.61 3.71 -19.28
N ALA A 360 -9.96 4.74 -19.83
CA ALA A 360 -9.31 5.72 -18.98
C ALA A 360 -10.34 6.36 -18.03
N PRO A 361 -9.95 6.76 -16.82
CA PRO A 361 -10.85 7.51 -15.95
C PRO A 361 -11.31 8.79 -16.66
N ASP A 362 -12.56 9.18 -16.46
CA ASP A 362 -13.04 10.46 -16.97
C ASP A 362 -12.23 11.60 -16.30
N PRO A 363 -11.75 12.62 -17.03
CA PRO A 363 -11.13 13.78 -16.41
C PRO A 363 -12.13 14.69 -15.68
N LEU A 364 -13.43 14.61 -15.99
CA LEU A 364 -14.46 15.50 -15.43
C LEU A 364 -15.10 14.89 -14.18
N ARG A 365 -15.36 15.73 -13.17
CA ARG A 365 -16.15 15.38 -11.98
C ARG A 365 -17.30 16.36 -11.84
N ILE A 366 -18.51 15.80 -11.77
CA ILE A 366 -19.75 16.56 -11.60
C ILE A 366 -20.34 16.33 -10.22
N ASP A 367 -21.07 17.33 -9.71
CA ASP A 367 -21.82 17.19 -8.47
C ASP A 367 -23.15 16.45 -8.66
N ALA A 368 -23.91 16.28 -7.57
CA ALA A 368 -25.20 15.61 -7.59
C ALA A 368 -26.29 16.35 -8.41
N GLN A 369 -26.02 17.59 -8.81
CA GLN A 369 -26.91 18.41 -9.63
C GLN A 369 -26.46 18.45 -11.10
N GLY A 370 -25.47 17.63 -11.49
CA GLY A 370 -24.97 17.56 -12.86
C GLY A 370 -24.00 18.69 -13.22
N LYS A 371 -23.52 19.46 -12.23
CA LYS A 371 -22.66 20.61 -12.48
C LYS A 371 -21.18 20.22 -12.46
N LEU A 372 -20.43 20.65 -13.48
CA LEU A 372 -18.99 20.44 -13.53
C LEU A 372 -18.29 21.17 -12.38
N CYS A 373 -17.49 20.42 -11.62
CA CYS A 373 -16.78 20.92 -10.45
C CYS A 373 -15.26 20.78 -10.59
N ILE A 374 -14.78 19.63 -11.06
CA ILE A 374 -13.33 19.35 -11.14
C ILE A 374 -12.97 18.84 -12.54
N VAL A 375 -11.85 19.32 -13.06
CA VAL A 375 -11.16 18.80 -14.23
C VAL A 375 -9.79 18.29 -13.78
N ALA A 376 -9.58 16.99 -13.83
CA ALA A 376 -8.35 16.33 -13.39
C ALA A 376 -7.64 15.66 -14.57
N GLU A 377 -6.33 15.85 -14.69
CA GLU A 377 -5.56 15.10 -15.68
C GLU A 377 -5.41 13.64 -15.23
N THR A 378 -5.92 12.72 -16.05
CA THR A 378 -5.91 11.29 -15.75
C THR A 378 -4.74 10.60 -16.44
N LEU A 379 -4.03 9.77 -15.69
CA LEU A 379 -3.01 8.90 -16.27
C LEU A 379 -3.65 7.73 -17.02
N GLY A 380 -3.42 7.64 -18.32
CA GLY A 380 -3.83 6.51 -19.15
C GLY A 380 -2.84 5.34 -19.12
N PHE A 381 -3.23 4.24 -19.76
CA PHE A 381 -2.43 3.02 -19.91
C PHE A 381 -1.00 3.28 -20.38
N HIS A 382 -0.80 4.13 -21.39
CA HIS A 382 0.51 4.44 -21.96
C HIS A 382 1.50 4.97 -20.91
N SER A 383 1.03 5.84 -20.01
CA SER A 383 1.85 6.41 -18.94
C SER A 383 2.30 5.35 -17.94
N TYR A 384 1.41 4.42 -17.58
CA TYR A 384 1.75 3.28 -16.73
C TYR A 384 2.69 2.30 -17.42
N LEU A 385 2.49 2.00 -18.70
CA LEU A 385 3.37 1.13 -19.48
C LEU A 385 4.81 1.67 -19.49
N ARG A 386 4.96 2.97 -19.82
CA ARG A 386 6.27 3.63 -19.85
C ARG A 386 6.93 3.66 -18.47
N ARG A 387 6.17 3.91 -17.41
CA ARG A 387 6.72 4.01 -16.04
C ARG A 387 7.01 2.65 -15.40
N SER A 388 6.37 1.58 -15.87
CA SER A 388 6.57 0.22 -15.38
C SER A 388 7.59 -0.54 -16.24
N LEU A 389 7.11 -1.28 -17.24
CA LEU A 389 7.94 -2.08 -18.14
C LEU A 389 8.94 -1.21 -18.91
N GLY A 390 8.54 -0.02 -19.36
CA GLY A 390 9.44 0.92 -20.04
C GLY A 390 10.64 1.34 -19.20
N ALA A 391 10.50 1.43 -17.88
CA ALA A 391 11.59 1.77 -16.96
C ALA A 391 12.52 0.58 -16.67
N ILE A 392 12.00 -0.65 -16.75
CA ILE A 392 12.79 -1.89 -16.57
C ILE A 392 13.53 -2.28 -17.85
N ARG A 393 13.06 -1.82 -19.01
CA ARG A 393 13.52 -2.24 -20.34
C ARG A 393 15.05 -2.27 -20.50
N GLU A 394 15.75 -1.22 -20.09
CA GLU A 394 17.22 -1.15 -20.21
C GLU A 394 17.93 -2.22 -19.39
N TYR A 395 17.42 -2.51 -18.19
CA TYR A 395 17.96 -3.56 -17.32
C TYR A 395 17.65 -4.96 -17.85
N ALA A 396 16.43 -5.17 -18.36
CA ALA A 396 16.01 -6.47 -18.87
C ALA A 396 16.75 -6.86 -20.16
N ALA A 397 17.05 -5.89 -21.04
CA ALA A 397 17.66 -6.13 -22.35
C ALA A 397 18.98 -6.90 -22.30
N GLY A 398 19.75 -6.77 -21.22
CA GLY A 398 21.03 -7.47 -21.02
C GLY A 398 20.90 -8.90 -20.52
N ASP A 399 19.70 -9.34 -20.11
CA ASP A 399 19.45 -10.68 -19.60
C ASP A 399 18.45 -11.42 -20.49
N LYS A 400 18.85 -12.60 -20.98
CA LYS A 400 18.05 -13.44 -21.89
C LYS A 400 16.72 -13.85 -21.26
N ILE A 401 16.75 -14.27 -19.99
CA ILE A 401 15.60 -14.83 -19.29
C ILE A 401 14.56 -13.72 -19.06
N ALA A 402 15.01 -12.58 -18.53
CA ALA A 402 14.17 -11.41 -18.29
C ALA A 402 13.60 -10.83 -19.58
N THR A 403 14.41 -10.67 -20.64
CA THR A 403 13.96 -10.18 -21.95
C THR A 403 12.85 -11.07 -22.53
N THR A 404 13.06 -12.38 -22.52
CA THR A 404 12.08 -13.35 -23.04
C THR A 404 10.76 -13.25 -22.26
N HIS A 405 10.83 -13.17 -20.94
CA HIS A 405 9.66 -13.07 -20.07
C HIS A 405 8.91 -11.73 -20.24
N PHE A 406 9.65 -10.63 -20.38
CA PHE A 406 9.09 -9.31 -20.66
C PHE A 406 8.27 -9.33 -21.97
N LEU A 407 8.82 -9.88 -23.05
CA LEU A 407 8.12 -10.01 -24.33
C LEU A 407 6.82 -10.84 -24.19
N ARG A 408 6.87 -11.96 -23.46
CA ARG A 408 5.68 -12.78 -23.16
C ARG A 408 4.65 -12.01 -22.35
N THR A 409 5.10 -11.19 -21.40
CA THR A 409 4.23 -10.34 -20.59
C THR A 409 3.48 -9.33 -21.45
N LEU A 410 4.16 -8.68 -22.40
CA LEU A 410 3.51 -7.77 -23.36
C LEU A 410 2.41 -8.48 -24.16
N GLU A 411 2.65 -9.72 -24.61
CA GLU A 411 1.62 -10.52 -25.29
C GLU A 411 0.43 -10.82 -24.38
N ILE A 412 0.67 -11.19 -23.11
CA ILE A 412 -0.40 -11.46 -22.14
C ILE A 412 -1.25 -10.19 -21.94
N VAL A 413 -0.62 -9.03 -21.78
CA VAL A 413 -1.31 -7.73 -21.65
C VAL A 413 -2.11 -7.40 -22.91
N ALA A 414 -1.57 -7.68 -24.10
CA ALA A 414 -2.23 -7.39 -25.37
C ALA A 414 -3.58 -8.08 -25.54
N ARG A 415 -3.76 -9.27 -24.94
CA ARG A 415 -5.05 -9.97 -24.94
C ARG A 415 -6.16 -9.24 -24.18
N HIS A 416 -5.78 -8.33 -23.30
CA HIS A 416 -6.70 -7.52 -22.49
C HIS A 416 -6.92 -6.13 -23.07
N CYS A 417 -6.17 -5.71 -24.09
CA CYS A 417 -6.32 -4.38 -24.69
C CYS A 417 -7.71 -4.20 -25.33
N ALA A 418 -8.42 -3.17 -24.89
CA ALA A 418 -9.70 -2.76 -25.46
C ALA A 418 -9.58 -1.84 -26.70
N SER A 419 -8.43 -1.20 -26.90
CA SER A 419 -8.20 -0.20 -27.95
C SER A 419 -6.92 -0.46 -28.75
N ASP A 420 -6.94 -0.14 -30.04
CA ASP A 420 -5.77 -0.27 -30.92
C ASP A 420 -4.58 0.59 -30.46
N ALA A 421 -4.84 1.77 -29.88
CA ALA A 421 -3.79 2.63 -29.33
C ALA A 421 -2.97 1.94 -28.22
N ASN A 422 -3.61 1.12 -27.37
CA ASN A 422 -2.91 0.34 -26.35
C ASN A 422 -2.08 -0.79 -26.98
N LEU A 423 -2.56 -1.40 -28.07
CA LEU A 423 -1.79 -2.40 -28.81
C LEU A 423 -0.57 -1.79 -29.50
N ASP A 424 -0.71 -0.60 -30.08
CA ASP A 424 0.40 0.14 -30.70
C ASP A 424 1.47 0.51 -29.66
N ALA A 425 1.06 0.97 -28.48
CA ALA A 425 1.98 1.23 -27.37
C ALA A 425 2.77 -0.01 -26.96
N LEU A 426 2.13 -1.19 -26.89
CA LEU A 426 2.80 -2.45 -26.59
C LEU A 426 3.76 -2.89 -27.72
N ARG A 427 3.41 -2.65 -28.99
CA ARG A 427 4.29 -2.92 -30.14
C ARG A 427 5.52 -2.03 -30.12
N GLU A 428 5.35 -0.75 -29.80
CA GLU A 428 6.46 0.19 -29.65
C GLU A 428 7.39 -0.27 -28.52
N GLU A 429 6.83 -0.64 -27.37
CA GLU A 429 7.60 -1.13 -26.22
C GLU A 429 8.40 -2.41 -26.55
N ALA A 430 7.77 -3.38 -27.24
CA ALA A 430 8.44 -4.60 -27.72
C ALA A 430 9.57 -4.28 -28.71
N THR A 431 9.36 -3.31 -29.59
CA THR A 431 10.36 -2.87 -30.58
C THR A 431 11.57 -2.24 -29.90
N ASN A 432 11.32 -1.35 -28.94
CA ASN A 432 12.37 -0.70 -28.17
C ASN A 432 13.18 -1.71 -27.35
N LEU A 433 12.52 -2.70 -26.74
CA LEU A 433 13.21 -3.76 -26.00
C LEU A 433 14.10 -4.61 -26.93
N LEU A 434 13.58 -5.04 -28.08
CA LEU A 434 14.35 -5.85 -29.02
C LEU A 434 15.55 -5.08 -29.58
N HIS A 435 15.40 -3.77 -29.82
CA HIS A 435 16.50 -2.92 -30.26
C HIS A 435 17.64 -2.91 -29.23
N LEU A 436 17.32 -2.75 -27.94
CA LEU A 436 18.31 -2.78 -26.87
C LEU A 436 18.92 -4.18 -26.68
N ALA A 437 18.11 -5.24 -26.75
CA ALA A 437 18.57 -6.61 -26.61
C ALA A 437 19.58 -7.01 -27.70
N ARG A 438 19.41 -6.51 -28.93
CA ARG A 438 20.39 -6.71 -30.02
C ARG A 438 21.74 -6.05 -29.76
N GLY A 439 21.76 -4.96 -28.99
CA GLY A 439 23.00 -4.30 -28.57
C GLY A 439 23.68 -4.98 -27.39
N ALA A 440 22.92 -5.66 -26.52
CA ALA A 440 23.40 -6.22 -25.26
C ALA A 440 23.67 -7.74 -25.27
N LEU A 441 22.94 -8.51 -26.09
CA LEU A 441 23.06 -9.97 -26.17
C LEU A 441 23.79 -10.41 -27.44
N ALA A 442 24.39 -11.60 -27.41
CA ALA A 442 25.06 -12.21 -28.55
C ALA A 442 24.83 -13.74 -28.62
N GLY A 443 25.10 -14.32 -29.79
CA GLY A 443 25.09 -15.77 -30.00
C GLY A 443 23.71 -16.41 -29.79
N PRO A 444 23.65 -17.62 -29.19
CA PRO A 444 22.40 -18.36 -29.00
C PRO A 444 21.35 -17.61 -28.18
N SER A 445 21.79 -16.83 -27.18
CA SER A 445 20.88 -16.05 -26.33
C SER A 445 20.11 -15.00 -27.12
N LEU A 446 20.79 -14.29 -28.04
CA LEU A 446 20.13 -13.33 -28.93
C LEU A 446 19.19 -14.06 -29.89
N ALA A 447 19.62 -15.18 -30.49
CA ALA A 447 18.80 -15.94 -31.43
C ALA A 447 17.48 -16.41 -30.80
N GLU A 448 17.51 -16.90 -29.56
CA GLU A 448 16.30 -17.29 -28.82
C GLU A 448 15.35 -16.10 -28.59
N VAL A 449 15.90 -14.94 -28.17
CA VAL A 449 15.11 -13.71 -27.97
C VAL A 449 14.46 -13.24 -29.27
N GLU A 450 15.19 -13.29 -30.40
CA GLU A 450 14.64 -12.90 -31.70
C GLU A 450 13.50 -13.82 -32.18
N VAL A 451 13.58 -15.12 -31.88
CA VAL A 451 12.51 -16.08 -32.16
C VAL A 451 11.27 -15.80 -31.32
N GLU A 452 11.43 -15.55 -30.02
CA GLU A 452 10.30 -15.17 -29.15
C GLU A 452 9.71 -13.84 -29.60
N ALA A 453 10.54 -12.84 -29.94
CA ALA A 453 10.07 -11.54 -30.40
C ALA A 453 9.21 -11.65 -31.66
N LYS A 454 9.62 -12.46 -32.65
CA LYS A 454 8.81 -12.73 -33.85
C LYS A 454 7.43 -13.31 -33.49
N THR A 455 7.40 -14.23 -32.54
CA THR A 455 6.15 -14.83 -32.04
C THR A 455 5.25 -13.77 -31.41
N VAL A 456 5.83 -12.92 -30.55
CA VAL A 456 5.11 -11.84 -29.86
C VAL A 456 4.62 -10.78 -30.84
N PHE A 457 5.41 -10.32 -31.80
CA PHE A 457 4.94 -9.35 -32.82
C PHE A 457 3.77 -9.87 -33.65
N THR A 458 3.79 -11.17 -33.97
CA THR A 458 2.66 -11.83 -34.64
C THR A 458 1.42 -11.83 -33.76
N ALA A 459 1.57 -12.16 -32.48
CA ALA A 459 0.48 -12.14 -31.51
C ALA A 459 -0.07 -10.73 -31.28
N LEU A 460 0.79 -9.71 -31.17
CA LEU A 460 0.39 -8.31 -31.04
C LEU A 460 -0.38 -7.81 -32.27
N SER A 461 -0.10 -8.35 -33.45
CA SER A 461 -0.82 -8.02 -34.69
C SER A 461 -2.20 -8.69 -34.78
N SER A 462 -2.47 -9.71 -33.96
CA SER A 462 -3.74 -10.45 -33.94
C SER A 462 -4.00 -11.05 -32.55
N PRO A 463 -4.24 -10.22 -31.51
CA PRO A 463 -4.20 -10.65 -30.10
C PRO A 463 -5.30 -11.65 -29.73
N LYS A 464 -6.39 -11.74 -30.51
CA LYS A 464 -7.47 -12.72 -30.32
C LYS A 464 -7.20 -14.09 -30.98
N ARG A 465 -6.14 -14.25 -31.78
CA ARG A 465 -5.76 -15.56 -32.34
C ARG A 465 -4.95 -16.34 -31.30
N ARG A 466 -5.23 -17.65 -31.17
CA ARG A 466 -4.45 -18.56 -30.31
C ARG A 466 -2.99 -18.59 -30.80
N ARG A 467 -2.03 -18.63 -29.87
CA ARG A 467 -0.63 -18.96 -30.22
C ARG A 467 -0.65 -20.27 -31.03
N PRO A 468 0.14 -20.37 -32.12
CA PRO A 468 0.38 -21.65 -32.75
C PRO A 468 0.88 -22.63 -31.68
N PHE A 469 0.46 -23.90 -31.76
CA PHE A 469 1.06 -24.94 -30.93
C PHE A 469 2.59 -24.87 -31.11
N PRO A 470 3.40 -25.08 -30.04
CA PRO A 470 4.84 -25.22 -30.21
C PRO A 470 5.10 -26.20 -31.37
N GLN A 471 6.12 -25.94 -32.19
CA GLN A 471 6.59 -26.95 -33.14
C GLN A 471 7.10 -28.15 -32.33
N ILE A 472 6.18 -29.03 -31.95
CA ILE A 472 6.50 -30.35 -31.46
C ILE A 472 7.07 -31.03 -32.70
N VAL A 473 8.38 -31.30 -32.67
CA VAL A 473 9.00 -32.26 -33.58
C VAL A 473 8.11 -33.50 -33.55
N ASP A 474 7.71 -34.01 -34.71
CA ASP A 474 6.80 -35.16 -34.86
C ASP A 474 5.28 -34.87 -34.66
N LEU A 475 4.81 -33.62 -34.50
CA LEU A 475 3.35 -33.39 -34.37
C LEU A 475 2.59 -33.76 -35.64
N ALA A 476 3.15 -33.42 -36.80
CA ALA A 476 2.56 -33.76 -38.09
C ALA A 476 2.52 -35.28 -38.29
N ASP A 477 3.60 -35.98 -37.90
CA ASP A 477 3.70 -37.43 -37.96
C ASP A 477 2.75 -38.11 -36.97
N ARG A 478 2.64 -37.60 -35.73
CA ARG A 478 1.67 -38.08 -34.73
C ARG A 478 0.22 -37.85 -35.14
N LEU A 479 -0.08 -36.71 -35.79
CA LEU A 479 -1.40 -36.45 -36.36
C LEU A 479 -1.68 -37.36 -37.57
N ALA A 480 -0.65 -37.70 -38.35
CA ALA A 480 -0.73 -38.61 -39.48
C ALA A 480 -0.95 -40.07 -39.04
N GLU A 481 -0.44 -40.48 -37.87
CA GLU A 481 -0.65 -41.80 -37.26
C GLU A 481 -2.01 -41.94 -36.54
N MET A 482 -2.70 -40.84 -36.23
CA MET A 482 -4.01 -40.90 -35.60
C MET A 482 -5.09 -41.42 -36.57
N PRO A 483 -5.88 -42.44 -36.18
CA PRO A 483 -6.93 -43.01 -37.04
C PRO A 483 -7.96 -41.96 -37.44
N ALA A 484 -8.34 -41.95 -38.73
CA ALA A 484 -9.16 -40.91 -39.37
C ALA A 484 -10.48 -40.60 -38.63
N ALA A 485 -11.04 -41.56 -37.90
CA ALA A 485 -12.26 -41.41 -37.10
C ALA A 485 -12.16 -40.40 -35.93
N ARG A 486 -10.96 -39.89 -35.60
CA ARG A 486 -10.75 -38.87 -34.56
C ARG A 486 -10.30 -37.50 -35.10
N ARG A 487 -10.22 -37.32 -36.43
CA ARG A 487 -9.74 -36.07 -37.04
C ARG A 487 -10.82 -34.98 -37.18
N HIS A 488 -12.08 -35.30 -36.88
CA HIS A 488 -13.19 -34.35 -36.82
C HIS A 488 -14.06 -34.63 -35.60
N ALA A 489 -13.90 -33.81 -34.57
CA ALA A 489 -15.00 -33.40 -33.70
C ALA A 489 -14.89 -31.87 -33.66
N ASP A 490 -15.91 -31.20 -34.20
CA ASP A 490 -16.00 -29.77 -34.49
C ASP A 490 -15.63 -28.83 -33.34
#